data_AF-A0A5J5GYQ0-F1
#
_entry.id   AF-A0A5J5GYQ0-F1
#
_cell.length_a   1.000
_cell.length_b   1.000
_cell.length_c   1.000
_cell.angle_alpha   90.00
_cell.angle_beta   90.00
_cell.angle_gamma   90.00
#
_symmetry.space_group_name_H-M   'P 1'
#
loop_
_entity.id
_entity.type
_entity.pdbx_description
1 polymer ?
#
loop_
_entity_poly.entity_id
_entity_poly.type
_entity_poly.pdbx_seq_one_letter_code
_entity_poly.pdbx_strand_id
1 'polypeptide(L)'
;MNNGYFYPISYNYSSPQWFIRYFCGYPYPHYIIWVPVALGMVPALPSQSSYQAQPIRHKNDDPVESNLPRTGTISITAVGKYEENWAHPLDNGDAAEFKKYLLNKGWAIDIEHYDEHVSQEDFVLAGKTSDIMFHTGHGSDKGEFPLYPKGKILTWKDIGQLTKSKIMFMMTCSVLNVTEWGRLLRNGTHHIFGYTKPSKDREDKFIIREFLAKCFGEGGIAPMKILDAWEYVNTTYDEPWAVVSHRGNIDDYMVGVESGLTQDILGLDDIVRISSEGLETIEIKLEPIDQPIPAPMPAVEAPISGHHHGHHHHAAFELPSLYDVKVQHQRLDVERLAQNLLKGRAILTRNNFFDAHVYTDGQSNLYVYPTEAMIYEGTRARTKFNGTQESAVHTAEEFVKTKGGGMPSNAYVAEVKEQYESGAVETNRNIISYTIVYKNRVESVPVDGNYGDSIKVIVDNNGVSYMFRLWREVTSKEEIIGAPPVHELDARKIAEEFFIKNMKTLSPPKYEDLKQVYWSASFKEFQDKLPVAWKVTLSGKDIFVDAKTGRVLSQIIE
;
A
#
# COMPACT_ATOMS: atom_id res chain seq x y z
N MET A 1 35.60 25.24 -38.45
CA MET A 1 35.50 24.85 -39.87
C MET A 1 36.45 23.69 -40.11
N ASN A 2 35.94 22.50 -40.43
CA ASN A 2 36.52 21.57 -41.39
C ASN A 2 35.60 20.35 -41.55
N ASN A 3 35.22 20.11 -42.81
CA ASN A 3 34.33 19.05 -43.27
C ASN A 3 35.04 17.69 -43.24
N GLY A 4 34.37 16.66 -42.71
CA GLY A 4 34.76 15.27 -42.86
C GLY A 4 33.86 14.57 -43.88
N TYR A 5 34.43 14.25 -45.05
CA TYR A 5 33.80 13.44 -46.09
C TYR A 5 33.74 11.96 -45.70
N PHE A 6 32.64 11.28 -46.01
CA PHE A 6 32.53 9.81 -45.98
C PHE A 6 32.93 9.22 -47.33
N TYR A 7 33.79 8.19 -47.30
CA TYR A 7 34.02 7.30 -48.43
C TYR A 7 33.21 6.00 -48.24
N PRO A 8 32.56 5.46 -49.28
CA PRO A 8 31.98 4.13 -49.22
C PRO A 8 33.06 3.06 -49.49
N ILE A 9 33.18 2.09 -48.57
CA ILE A 9 33.89 0.83 -48.83
C ILE A 9 32.86 -0.18 -49.31
N SER A 10 33.05 -0.70 -50.53
CA SER A 10 32.29 -1.85 -51.04
C SER A 10 32.82 -3.14 -50.43
N TYR A 11 31.94 -3.93 -49.82
CA TYR A 11 32.22 -5.34 -49.53
C TYR A 11 31.39 -6.23 -50.45
N ASN A 12 32.09 -7.13 -51.13
CA ASN A 12 31.54 -8.25 -51.87
C ASN A 12 31.80 -9.49 -51.01
N TYR A 13 30.78 -10.27 -50.62
CA TYR A 13 30.83 -11.73 -50.49
C TYR A 13 29.48 -12.32 -50.04
N SER A 14 29.22 -13.48 -50.62
CA SER A 14 28.10 -14.40 -50.50
C SER A 14 28.01 -15.13 -49.15
N SER A 15 27.03 -14.75 -48.30
CA SER A 15 26.11 -15.62 -47.53
C SER A 15 25.43 -14.78 -46.43
N PRO A 16 24.13 -14.96 -46.12
CA PRO A 16 23.46 -14.10 -45.13
C PRO A 16 23.55 -14.74 -43.74
N GLN A 17 24.49 -14.28 -42.92
CA GLN A 17 24.37 -14.35 -41.47
C GLN A 17 24.34 -12.91 -40.94
N TRP A 18 23.19 -12.49 -40.43
CA TRP A 18 23.01 -11.17 -39.84
C TRP A 18 23.47 -11.22 -38.39
N PHE A 19 24.43 -10.37 -38.03
CA PHE A 19 24.88 -10.17 -36.66
C PHE A 19 24.64 -8.72 -36.26
N ILE A 20 24.01 -8.50 -35.10
CA ILE A 20 23.87 -7.16 -34.52
C ILE A 20 24.96 -7.01 -33.45
N ARG A 21 25.81 -5.99 -33.60
CA ARG A 21 26.79 -5.57 -32.59
C ARG A 21 26.24 -4.34 -31.90
N TYR A 22 26.07 -4.40 -30.58
CA TYR A 22 25.82 -3.20 -29.77
C TYR A 22 27.15 -2.62 -29.32
N PHE A 23 27.31 -1.31 -29.53
CA PHE A 23 28.38 -0.51 -28.92
C PHE A 23 27.75 0.38 -27.85
N CYS A 24 28.08 0.13 -26.58
CA CYS A 24 27.90 1.12 -25.51
C CYS A 24 29.29 1.67 -25.16
N GLY A 25 29.43 3.00 -25.23
CA GLY A 25 30.69 3.69 -24.95
C GLY A 25 30.95 3.82 -23.44
N TYR A 26 32.11 3.34 -23.02
CA TYR A 26 32.94 3.69 -21.83
C TYR A 26 32.35 3.57 -20.40
N PRO A 27 33.17 3.22 -19.37
CA PRO A 27 34.46 2.50 -19.38
C PRO A 27 34.52 1.36 -18.36
N TYR A 28 34.23 0.11 -18.74
CA TYR A 28 34.69 -1.11 -18.04
C TYR A 28 34.61 -2.31 -19.02
N PRO A 29 35.35 -3.43 -18.79
CA PRO A 29 35.78 -4.33 -19.85
C PRO A 29 34.63 -5.09 -20.53
N HIS A 30 34.76 -5.26 -21.84
CA HIS A 30 33.77 -5.84 -22.74
C HIS A 30 33.46 -7.31 -22.43
N TYR A 31 32.19 -7.62 -22.16
CA TYR A 31 31.67 -8.99 -22.25
C TYR A 31 30.94 -9.17 -23.59
N ILE A 32 31.32 -10.21 -24.33
CA ILE A 32 30.61 -10.63 -25.55
C ILE A 32 29.58 -11.68 -25.13
N ILE A 33 28.30 -11.36 -25.23
CA ILE A 33 27.21 -12.34 -25.05
C ILE A 33 26.78 -12.84 -26.43
N TRP A 34 26.78 -14.15 -26.60
CA TRP A 34 26.31 -14.83 -27.81
C TRP A 34 24.89 -15.31 -27.60
N VAL A 35 23.94 -14.84 -28.41
CA VAL A 35 22.56 -15.33 -28.40
C VAL A 35 22.24 -15.92 -29.78
N PRO A 36 21.90 -17.21 -29.91
CA PRO A 36 21.42 -17.78 -31.16
C PRO A 36 19.96 -17.36 -31.40
N VAL A 37 19.69 -16.75 -32.56
CA VAL A 37 18.32 -16.48 -33.02
C VAL A 37 17.85 -17.67 -33.87
N ALA A 38 16.83 -18.39 -33.39
CA ALA A 38 16.15 -19.42 -34.16
C ALA A 38 15.08 -18.76 -35.06
N LEU A 39 15.22 -18.87 -36.38
CA LEU A 39 14.26 -18.37 -37.37
C LEU A 39 13.11 -19.37 -37.57
N GLY A 40 11.92 -19.02 -37.10
CA GLY A 40 10.65 -19.61 -37.52
C GLY A 40 10.09 -18.88 -38.75
N MET A 41 9.67 -19.64 -39.76
CA MET A 41 9.14 -19.17 -41.04
C MET A 41 7.83 -18.38 -40.89
N VAL A 42 7.73 -17.23 -41.58
CA VAL A 42 6.46 -16.49 -41.81
C VAL A 42 6.18 -16.50 -43.32
N PRO A 43 4.95 -16.84 -43.79
CA PRO A 43 4.63 -16.83 -45.21
C PRO A 43 4.38 -15.42 -45.74
N ALA A 44 4.73 -15.24 -47.02
CA ALA A 44 4.78 -13.99 -47.75
C ALA A 44 3.42 -13.28 -47.91
N LEU A 45 3.41 -11.95 -47.75
CA LEU A 45 2.32 -11.07 -48.17
C LEU A 45 2.57 -10.53 -49.60
N PRO A 46 1.52 -10.33 -50.43
CA PRO A 46 1.69 -9.86 -51.80
C PRO A 46 1.95 -8.35 -51.88
N SER A 47 2.62 -7.98 -52.98
CA SER A 47 3.05 -6.63 -53.39
C SER A 47 1.97 -5.55 -53.33
N GLN A 48 2.31 -4.41 -52.71
CA GLN A 48 1.51 -3.19 -52.74
C GLN A 48 1.62 -2.47 -54.11
N SER A 49 0.47 -2.24 -54.74
CA SER A 49 0.28 -1.23 -55.77
C SER A 49 -0.07 0.12 -55.12
N SER A 50 0.51 1.18 -55.68
CA SER A 50 0.34 2.59 -55.37
C SER A 50 -1.10 3.04 -55.09
N TYR A 51 -1.34 3.63 -53.92
CA TYR A 51 -2.45 4.54 -53.67
C TYR A 51 -1.90 5.87 -53.15
N GLN A 52 -2.11 6.93 -53.93
CA GLN A 52 -1.91 8.31 -53.51
C GLN A 52 -3.03 8.67 -52.51
N ALA A 53 -2.67 8.95 -51.26
CA ALA A 53 -3.59 9.52 -50.29
C ALA A 53 -3.56 11.05 -50.37
N GLN A 54 -4.72 11.65 -50.61
CA GLN A 54 -4.97 13.08 -50.41
C GLN A 54 -4.94 13.43 -48.92
N PRO A 55 -4.48 14.64 -48.52
CA PRO A 55 -4.36 15.02 -47.12
C PRO A 55 -5.75 15.25 -46.52
N ILE A 56 -6.14 14.40 -45.56
CA ILE A 56 -7.31 14.63 -44.71
C ILE A 56 -6.94 15.71 -43.69
N ARG A 57 -7.58 16.88 -43.79
CA ARG A 57 -7.59 17.88 -42.72
C ARG A 57 -8.34 17.30 -41.52
N HIS A 58 -7.63 16.98 -40.45
CA HIS A 58 -8.26 16.73 -39.16
C HIS A 58 -8.87 18.04 -38.66
N LYS A 59 -10.20 18.01 -38.46
CA LYS A 59 -10.89 18.96 -37.58
C LYS A 59 -10.36 18.71 -36.17
N ASN A 60 -10.24 19.78 -35.40
CA ASN A 60 -10.00 19.71 -33.96
C ASN A 60 -11.12 18.83 -33.35
N ASP A 61 -10.77 17.61 -32.98
CA ASP A 61 -11.61 16.76 -32.16
C ASP A 61 -11.49 17.30 -30.73
N ASP A 62 -12.60 17.84 -30.21
CA ASP A 62 -12.75 18.10 -28.79
C ASP A 62 -12.47 16.78 -28.02
N PRO A 63 -11.77 16.82 -26.87
CA PRO A 63 -11.42 15.61 -26.16
C PRO A 63 -12.70 14.87 -25.76
N VAL A 64 -12.81 13.64 -26.25
CA VAL A 64 -13.86 12.69 -25.88
C VAL A 64 -13.82 12.54 -24.36
N GLU A 65 -14.85 13.05 -23.66
CA GLU A 65 -15.03 12.77 -22.23
C GLU A 65 -15.09 11.26 -22.05
N SER A 66 -14.01 10.69 -21.49
CA SER A 66 -13.97 9.27 -21.19
C SER A 66 -14.98 8.98 -20.08
N ASN A 67 -15.98 8.13 -20.35
CA ASN A 67 -16.93 7.59 -19.36
C ASN A 67 -16.27 6.65 -18.32
N LEU A 68 -14.98 6.82 -18.03
CA LEU A 68 -14.30 6.09 -16.97
C LEU A 68 -14.78 6.64 -15.62
N PRO A 69 -15.09 5.79 -14.63
CA PRO A 69 -15.40 6.25 -13.28
C PRO A 69 -14.23 7.10 -12.77
N ARG A 70 -14.53 8.35 -12.36
CA ARG A 70 -13.50 9.27 -11.85
C ARG A 70 -12.80 8.64 -10.65
N THR A 71 -11.50 8.47 -10.75
CA THR A 71 -10.63 7.82 -9.75
C THR A 71 -10.20 8.77 -8.63
N GLY A 72 -10.05 10.06 -8.93
CA GLY A 72 -9.70 11.12 -7.97
C GLY A 72 -9.31 12.43 -8.65
N THR A 73 -8.84 13.40 -7.87
CA THR A 73 -8.34 14.69 -8.38
C THR A 73 -6.85 14.89 -8.13
N ILE A 74 -6.16 15.53 -9.08
CA ILE A 74 -4.75 15.92 -8.97
C ILE A 74 -4.57 17.43 -9.10
N SER A 75 -3.65 17.99 -8.33
CA SER A 75 -3.14 19.34 -8.53
C SER A 75 -1.67 19.30 -8.91
N ILE A 76 -1.29 20.03 -9.94
CA ILE A 76 0.08 20.09 -10.45
C ILE A 76 0.54 21.55 -10.43
N THR A 77 1.64 21.79 -9.73
CA THR A 77 2.34 23.06 -9.76
C THR A 77 3.80 22.79 -10.10
N ALA A 78 4.42 23.65 -10.90
CA ALA A 78 5.82 23.43 -11.27
C ALA A 78 6.52 24.75 -11.51
N VAL A 79 7.71 24.94 -10.92
CA VAL A 79 8.49 26.18 -11.06
C VAL A 79 9.90 25.83 -11.50
N GLY A 80 10.11 25.78 -12.81
CA GLY A 80 11.42 25.56 -13.43
C GLY A 80 12.16 26.87 -13.70
N LYS A 81 11.43 27.96 -13.94
CA LYS A 81 11.98 29.28 -14.29
C LYS A 81 11.86 30.26 -13.13
N TYR A 82 12.90 30.39 -12.32
CA TYR A 82 12.90 31.30 -11.16
C TYR A 82 13.90 32.47 -11.25
N GLU A 83 14.77 32.51 -12.27
CA GLU A 83 15.64 33.66 -12.59
C GLU A 83 15.58 34.04 -14.09
N GLU A 84 15.59 35.34 -14.42
CA GLU A 84 15.43 35.87 -15.79
C GLU A 84 16.48 35.36 -16.80
N ASN A 85 17.67 34.96 -16.33
CA ASN A 85 18.77 34.44 -17.15
C ASN A 85 18.98 32.92 -17.03
N TRP A 86 18.19 32.24 -16.18
CA TRP A 86 18.14 30.78 -16.15
C TRP A 86 17.08 30.33 -17.15
N ALA A 87 17.31 30.62 -18.43
CA ALA A 87 16.58 30.01 -19.53
C ALA A 87 17.09 28.58 -19.76
N HIS A 88 17.25 27.81 -18.70
CA HIS A 88 17.40 26.38 -18.81
C HIS A 88 16.22 25.75 -18.09
N PRO A 89 15.18 25.34 -18.83
CA PRO A 89 14.11 24.58 -18.22
C PRO A 89 14.77 23.33 -17.65
N LEU A 90 14.79 23.20 -16.33
CA LEU A 90 14.59 21.88 -15.77
C LEU A 90 13.17 21.58 -16.17
N ASP A 91 13.04 21.01 -17.37
CA ASP A 91 11.78 20.73 -18.03
C ASP A 91 10.90 20.10 -16.97
N ASN A 92 9.71 20.68 -16.73
CA ASN A 92 8.65 20.19 -15.84
C ASN A 92 8.13 18.83 -16.34
N GLY A 93 9.06 17.93 -16.61
CA GLY A 93 8.98 16.74 -17.42
C GLY A 93 8.41 15.61 -16.60
N ASP A 94 8.86 15.49 -15.37
CA ASP A 94 8.23 14.75 -14.29
C ASP A 94 6.76 15.19 -14.11
N ALA A 95 6.47 16.48 -14.02
CA ALA A 95 5.09 16.98 -13.91
C ALA A 95 4.25 16.64 -15.15
N ALA A 96 4.80 16.82 -16.35
CA ALA A 96 4.12 16.49 -17.60
C ALA A 96 3.88 14.99 -17.75
N GLU A 97 4.85 14.15 -17.40
CA GLU A 97 4.73 12.69 -17.46
C GLU A 97 3.79 12.17 -16.37
N PHE A 98 3.86 12.71 -15.14
CA PHE A 98 2.94 12.44 -14.05
C PHE A 98 1.50 12.75 -14.46
N LYS A 99 1.26 13.95 -14.99
CA LYS A 99 -0.04 14.40 -15.51
C LYS A 99 -0.56 13.42 -16.56
N LYS A 100 0.23 13.20 -17.61
CA LYS A 100 -0.14 12.35 -18.73
C LYS A 100 -0.49 10.95 -18.25
N TYR A 101 0.30 10.40 -17.34
CA TYR A 101 0.07 9.07 -16.80
C TYR A 101 -1.26 8.99 -16.04
N LEU A 102 -1.52 9.91 -15.10
CA LEU A 102 -2.75 9.86 -14.30
C LEU A 102 -4.01 10.22 -15.08
N LEU A 103 -3.93 11.13 -16.05
CA LEU A 103 -5.05 11.39 -16.98
C LEU A 103 -5.43 10.12 -17.76
N ASN A 104 -4.46 9.34 -18.21
CA ASN A 104 -4.71 8.05 -18.86
C ASN A 104 -5.33 7.00 -17.92
N LYS A 105 -5.30 7.24 -16.60
CA LYS A 105 -5.96 6.44 -15.55
C LYS A 105 -7.29 7.04 -15.08
N GLY A 106 -7.83 8.03 -15.79
CA GLY A 106 -9.13 8.63 -15.50
C GLY A 106 -9.15 9.63 -14.34
N TRP A 107 -7.98 10.13 -13.92
CA TRP A 107 -7.90 11.19 -12.92
C TRP A 107 -8.29 12.54 -13.51
N ALA A 108 -8.88 13.42 -12.70
CA ALA A 108 -9.23 14.77 -13.09
C ALA A 108 -8.18 15.78 -12.59
N ILE A 109 -7.84 16.77 -13.41
CA ILE A 109 -7.03 17.91 -12.98
C ILE A 109 -7.94 18.89 -12.23
N ASP A 110 -7.51 19.27 -11.03
CA ASP A 110 -8.12 20.31 -10.22
C ASP A 110 -7.39 21.64 -10.43
N ILE A 111 -6.06 21.63 -10.28
CA ILE A 111 -5.20 22.81 -10.47
C ILE A 111 -4.03 22.43 -11.37
N GLU A 112 -3.67 23.31 -12.30
CA GLU A 112 -2.50 23.17 -13.14
C GLU A 112 -1.86 24.53 -13.42
N HIS A 113 -0.68 24.78 -12.83
CA HIS A 113 0.07 26.01 -13.03
C HIS A 113 1.57 25.75 -13.19
N TYR A 114 2.22 26.53 -14.04
CA TYR A 114 3.65 26.44 -14.32
C TYR A 114 4.32 27.82 -14.22
N ASP A 115 5.55 27.84 -13.72
CA ASP A 115 6.47 28.97 -13.69
C ASP A 115 5.83 30.24 -13.10
N GLU A 116 5.77 31.34 -13.88
CA GLU A 116 5.19 32.62 -13.46
C GLU A 116 3.70 32.57 -13.07
N HIS A 117 3.02 31.47 -13.35
CA HIS A 117 1.62 31.29 -13.01
C HIS A 117 1.40 30.55 -11.70
N VAL A 118 2.46 30.07 -11.02
CA VAL A 118 2.34 29.46 -9.70
C VAL A 118 2.34 30.55 -8.63
N SER A 119 1.18 30.84 -8.04
CA SER A 119 1.08 31.70 -6.86
C SER A 119 1.14 30.91 -5.55
N GLN A 120 1.31 31.61 -4.43
CA GLN A 120 1.22 30.99 -3.10
C GLN A 120 -0.21 30.47 -2.86
N GLU A 121 -1.21 31.24 -3.28
CA GLU A 121 -2.61 30.86 -3.18
C GLU A 121 -2.88 29.54 -3.93
N ASP A 122 -2.32 29.36 -5.13
CA ASP A 122 -2.47 28.14 -5.93
C ASP A 122 -1.82 26.93 -5.25
N PHE A 123 -0.61 27.11 -4.72
CA PHE A 123 0.11 26.06 -3.98
C PHE A 123 -0.65 25.64 -2.73
N VAL A 124 -1.21 26.60 -1.99
CA VAL A 124 -2.03 26.34 -0.81
C VAL A 124 -3.35 25.67 -1.17
N LEU A 125 -3.97 26.08 -2.28
CA LEU A 125 -5.22 25.49 -2.75
C LEU A 125 -4.98 24.05 -3.21
N ALA A 126 -3.89 23.78 -3.93
CA ALA A 126 -3.50 22.45 -4.40
C ALA A 126 -3.49 21.44 -3.24
N GLY A 127 -2.87 21.81 -2.12
CA GLY A 127 -2.82 20.96 -0.94
C GLY A 127 -4.17 20.77 -0.22
N LYS A 128 -5.19 21.62 -0.49
CA LYS A 128 -6.49 21.62 0.20
C LYS A 128 -7.62 20.95 -0.58
N THR A 129 -7.50 20.85 -1.90
CA THR A 129 -8.62 20.42 -2.76
C THR A 129 -8.35 19.14 -3.53
N SER A 130 -7.09 18.78 -3.75
CA SER A 130 -6.74 17.58 -4.51
C SER A 130 -6.44 16.36 -3.64
N ASP A 131 -6.78 15.16 -4.14
CA ASP A 131 -6.36 13.90 -3.53
C ASP A 131 -4.84 13.73 -3.63
N ILE A 132 -4.23 14.14 -4.75
CA ILE A 132 -2.79 14.14 -4.96
C ILE A 132 -2.29 15.51 -5.37
N MET A 133 -1.34 16.03 -4.60
CA MET A 133 -0.60 17.24 -4.93
C MET A 133 0.76 16.89 -5.51
N PHE A 134 1.10 17.46 -6.66
CA PHE A 134 2.40 17.35 -7.29
C PHE A 134 3.02 18.74 -7.43
N HIS A 135 4.22 18.91 -6.90
CA HIS A 135 5.04 20.09 -7.01
C HIS A 135 6.45 19.71 -7.46
N THR A 136 6.96 20.35 -8.52
CA THR A 136 8.35 20.19 -8.98
C THR A 136 9.04 21.53 -9.21
N GLY A 137 10.37 21.53 -9.17
CA GLY A 137 11.19 22.72 -9.30
C GLY A 137 12.38 22.74 -8.36
N HIS A 138 12.83 23.96 -8.02
CA HIS A 138 13.96 24.15 -7.12
C HIS A 138 13.56 24.08 -5.65
N GLY A 139 14.43 23.49 -4.84
CA GLY A 139 14.27 23.39 -3.40
C GLY A 139 15.58 23.71 -2.69
N SER A 140 15.51 23.90 -1.37
CA SER A 140 16.67 24.04 -0.50
C SER A 140 16.64 23.03 0.64
N ASP A 141 17.79 22.88 1.31
CA ASP A 141 17.93 22.10 2.54
C ASP A 141 17.12 22.65 3.72
N LYS A 142 16.52 23.84 3.58
CA LYS A 142 15.57 24.45 4.52
C LYS A 142 14.11 24.12 4.19
N GLY A 143 13.85 23.27 3.20
CA GLY A 143 12.49 22.91 2.80
C GLY A 143 11.75 24.08 2.17
N GLU A 144 12.50 24.97 1.52
CA GLU A 144 12.03 26.19 0.86
C GLU A 144 11.99 25.99 -0.66
N PHE A 145 10.96 26.52 -1.31
CA PHE A 145 10.83 26.55 -2.78
C PHE A 145 10.64 27.99 -3.25
N PRO A 146 11.44 28.48 -4.21
CA PRO A 146 11.24 29.82 -4.76
C PRO A 146 10.02 29.86 -5.68
N LEU A 147 9.24 30.94 -5.59
CA LEU A 147 8.23 31.29 -6.59
C LEU A 147 8.78 32.34 -7.56
N TYR A 148 8.14 32.43 -8.72
CA TYR A 148 8.34 33.53 -9.66
C TYR A 148 7.32 34.67 -9.42
N PRO A 149 7.72 35.95 -9.57
CA PRO A 149 9.09 36.44 -9.72
C PRO A 149 9.87 36.35 -8.39
N LYS A 150 11.20 36.37 -8.51
CA LYS A 150 12.16 36.19 -7.40
C LYS A 150 11.78 37.01 -6.16
N GLY A 151 11.72 36.34 -5.00
CA GLY A 151 11.55 36.98 -3.69
C GLY A 151 10.46 36.39 -2.81
N LYS A 152 9.58 35.54 -3.37
CA LYS A 152 8.64 34.73 -2.59
C LYS A 152 9.16 33.31 -2.42
N ILE A 153 9.02 32.77 -1.22
CA ILE A 153 9.45 31.43 -0.84
C ILE A 153 8.25 30.72 -0.23
N LEU A 154 8.02 29.49 -0.68
CA LEU A 154 7.05 28.57 -0.10
C LEU A 154 7.76 27.55 0.78
N THR A 155 7.05 27.07 1.79
CA THR A 155 7.48 26.04 2.73
C THR A 155 6.29 25.16 3.10
N TRP A 156 6.54 24.10 3.88
CA TRP A 156 5.48 23.30 4.48
C TRP A 156 4.46 24.13 5.29
N LYS A 157 4.87 25.29 5.85
CA LYS A 157 3.99 26.15 6.66
C LYS A 157 2.87 26.79 5.82
N ASP A 158 3.15 27.03 4.55
CA ASP A 158 2.22 27.76 3.68
C ASP A 158 0.99 26.92 3.35
N ILE A 159 1.18 25.62 3.11
CA ILE A 159 0.08 24.64 2.96
C ILE A 159 -0.79 24.61 4.22
N GLY A 160 -0.15 24.80 5.39
CA GLY A 160 -0.79 24.92 6.69
C GLY A 160 -1.31 23.59 7.24
N GLN A 161 -2.13 23.67 8.29
CA GLN A 161 -2.72 22.49 8.96
C GLN A 161 -3.95 21.91 8.23
N LEU A 162 -4.29 22.42 7.05
CA LEU A 162 -5.57 22.14 6.37
C LEU A 162 -5.39 21.33 5.09
N THR A 163 -4.23 20.70 4.91
CA THR A 163 -4.05 19.83 3.74
C THR A 163 -5.06 18.69 3.74
N LYS A 164 -5.63 18.40 2.58
CA LYS A 164 -6.48 17.24 2.29
C LYS A 164 -5.84 16.27 1.31
N SER A 165 -4.67 16.63 0.78
CA SER A 165 -3.93 15.76 -0.13
C SER A 165 -3.44 14.53 0.61
N LYS A 166 -3.86 13.38 0.11
CA LYS A 166 -3.49 12.07 0.67
C LYS A 166 -2.06 11.73 0.27
N ILE A 167 -1.65 12.08 -0.94
CA ILE A 167 -0.28 11.91 -1.39
C ILE A 167 0.25 13.25 -1.87
N MET A 168 1.48 13.56 -1.48
CA MET A 168 2.18 14.76 -1.91
C MET A 168 3.50 14.37 -2.56
N PHE A 169 3.74 14.88 -3.76
CA PHE A 169 5.01 14.78 -4.46
C PHE A 169 5.67 16.15 -4.46
N MET A 170 6.70 16.32 -3.63
CA MET A 170 7.53 17.52 -3.54
C MET A 170 8.86 17.25 -4.27
N MET A 171 8.80 17.12 -5.59
CA MET A 171 9.91 16.74 -6.47
C MET A 171 10.87 17.91 -6.68
N THR A 172 11.48 18.35 -5.58
CA THR A 172 12.43 19.46 -5.57
C THR A 172 13.67 19.09 -4.76
N CYS A 173 14.79 19.71 -5.10
CA CYS A 173 16.08 19.36 -4.51
C CYS A 173 16.08 19.56 -2.98
N SER A 174 16.51 18.55 -2.23
CA SER A 174 16.80 18.63 -0.79
C SER A 174 15.65 19.00 0.16
N VAL A 175 14.41 19.09 -0.34
CA VAL A 175 13.25 19.53 0.44
C VAL A 175 12.96 18.66 1.66
N LEU A 176 13.16 17.34 1.55
CA LEU A 176 12.87 16.40 2.63
C LEU A 176 14.03 16.25 3.63
N ASN A 177 15.06 17.10 3.54
CA ASN A 177 16.02 17.25 4.64
C ASN A 177 15.37 17.83 5.88
N VAL A 178 14.29 18.59 5.72
CA VAL A 178 13.50 19.18 6.81
C VAL A 178 12.46 18.18 7.31
N THR A 179 12.53 17.89 8.60
CA THR A 179 11.64 16.93 9.27
C THR A 179 10.20 17.41 9.43
N GLU A 180 9.99 18.72 9.37
CA GLU A 180 8.73 19.39 9.64
C GLU A 180 7.66 19.14 8.57
N TRP A 181 8.05 18.59 7.40
CA TRP A 181 7.10 18.02 6.44
C TRP A 181 6.19 16.97 7.09
N GLY A 182 6.70 16.21 8.07
CA GLY A 182 5.89 15.27 8.84
C GLY A 182 4.69 15.90 9.54
N ARG A 183 4.70 17.23 9.81
CA ARG A 183 3.55 17.92 10.41
C ARG A 183 2.30 17.91 9.52
N LEU A 184 2.47 17.76 8.20
CA LEU A 184 1.34 17.66 7.27
C LEU A 184 0.64 16.30 7.37
N LEU A 185 1.37 15.23 7.71
CA LEU A 185 0.82 13.88 7.87
C LEU A 185 -0.28 13.83 8.95
N ARG A 186 -0.15 14.61 10.02
CA ARG A 186 -1.18 14.78 11.08
C ARG A 186 -2.58 15.10 10.53
N ASN A 187 -2.67 15.69 9.34
CA ASN A 187 -3.94 16.16 8.79
C ASN A 187 -4.56 15.17 7.80
N GLY A 188 -4.01 13.96 7.66
CA GLY A 188 -4.50 12.92 6.75
C GLY A 188 -3.68 12.76 5.47
N THR A 189 -2.51 13.38 5.38
CA THR A 189 -1.55 13.03 4.32
C THR A 189 -0.90 11.70 4.68
N HIS A 190 -0.85 10.77 3.72
CA HIS A 190 -0.29 9.43 3.89
C HIS A 190 1.20 9.39 3.64
N HIS A 191 1.60 9.99 2.51
CA HIS A 191 2.97 9.99 2.04
C HIS A 191 3.35 11.35 1.46
N ILE A 192 4.54 11.80 1.81
CA ILE A 192 5.18 12.97 1.22
C ILE A 192 6.48 12.49 0.58
N PHE A 193 6.49 12.49 -0.74
CA PHE A 193 7.63 12.14 -1.58
C PHE A 193 8.45 13.38 -1.90
N GLY A 194 9.77 13.25 -2.02
CA GLY A 194 10.64 14.36 -2.43
C GLY A 194 12.11 14.05 -2.19
N TYR A 195 13.03 14.95 -2.54
CA TYR A 195 14.44 14.61 -2.51
C TYR A 195 15.17 15.07 -1.24
N THR A 196 16.20 14.33 -0.85
CA THR A 196 17.18 14.73 0.19
C THR A 196 18.42 15.41 -0.40
N LYS A 197 18.64 15.26 -1.71
CA LYS A 197 19.70 15.90 -2.50
C LYS A 197 19.15 16.28 -3.88
N PRO A 198 19.90 16.98 -4.74
CA PRO A 198 19.50 17.10 -6.14
C PRO A 198 19.33 15.73 -6.80
N SER A 199 18.28 15.56 -7.61
CA SER A 199 18.08 14.35 -8.43
C SER A 199 19.29 14.14 -9.36
N LYS A 200 19.61 12.87 -9.66
CA LYS A 200 20.68 12.53 -10.61
C LYS A 200 20.18 12.60 -12.04
N ASP A 201 18.90 12.33 -12.27
CA ASP A 201 18.22 12.65 -13.52
C ASP A 201 17.69 14.09 -13.49
N ARG A 202 17.81 14.75 -14.65
CA ARG A 202 17.51 16.18 -14.74
C ARG A 202 16.01 16.46 -14.82
N GLU A 203 15.23 15.54 -15.38
CA GLU A 203 13.82 15.74 -15.70
C GLU A 203 12.90 14.75 -14.98
N ASP A 204 13.47 13.70 -14.38
CA ASP A 204 12.83 12.60 -13.65
C ASP A 204 11.67 11.89 -14.38
N LYS A 205 11.54 12.11 -15.71
CA LYS A 205 10.47 11.54 -16.55
C LYS A 205 10.39 10.02 -16.42
N PHE A 206 11.54 9.35 -16.58
CA PHE A 206 11.59 7.89 -16.53
C PHE A 206 11.35 7.36 -15.11
N ILE A 207 11.87 8.04 -14.10
CA ILE A 207 11.71 7.66 -12.69
C ILE A 207 10.24 7.74 -12.28
N ILE A 208 9.57 8.86 -12.56
CA ILE A 208 8.13 9.03 -12.30
C ILE A 208 7.30 8.01 -13.05
N ARG A 209 7.58 7.81 -14.34
CA ARG A 209 6.83 6.86 -15.17
C ARG A 209 6.95 5.45 -14.63
N GLU A 210 8.16 4.99 -14.31
CA GLU A 210 8.40 3.64 -13.78
C GLU A 210 7.77 3.48 -12.40
N PHE A 211 7.89 4.48 -11.52
CA PHE A 211 7.23 4.48 -10.22
C PHE A 211 5.71 4.27 -10.37
N LEU A 212 5.05 5.08 -11.21
CA LEU A 212 3.62 4.94 -11.46
C LEU A 212 3.28 3.60 -12.15
N ALA A 213 4.10 3.13 -13.09
CA ALA A 213 3.93 1.82 -13.73
C ALA A 213 3.93 0.67 -12.72
N LYS A 214 4.82 0.71 -11.72
CA LYS A 214 4.84 -0.27 -10.62
C LYS A 214 3.62 -0.15 -9.72
N CYS A 215 3.28 1.06 -9.29
CA CYS A 215 2.12 1.31 -8.44
C CYS A 215 0.80 0.83 -9.07
N PHE A 216 0.64 0.98 -10.38
CA PHE A 216 -0.59 0.61 -11.10
C PHE A 216 -0.55 -0.78 -11.76
N GLY A 217 0.55 -1.53 -11.63
CA GLY A 217 0.66 -2.88 -12.20
C GLY A 217 0.67 -2.92 -13.73
N GLU A 218 1.42 -2.03 -14.38
CA GLU A 218 1.49 -2.00 -15.85
C GLU A 218 2.46 -3.03 -16.45
N GLY A 219 2.18 -3.48 -17.67
CA GLY A 219 3.07 -4.42 -18.38
C GLY A 219 2.95 -5.87 -17.90
N GLY A 220 1.81 -6.25 -17.30
CA GLY A 220 1.55 -7.61 -16.84
C GLY A 220 2.12 -7.94 -15.46
N ILE A 221 2.58 -6.93 -14.71
CA ILE A 221 3.00 -7.07 -13.32
C ILE A 221 1.82 -6.76 -12.39
N ALA A 222 1.77 -7.39 -11.22
CA ALA A 222 0.80 -7.00 -10.21
C ALA A 222 1.15 -5.60 -9.67
N PRO A 223 0.14 -4.79 -9.28
CA PRO A 223 0.38 -3.56 -8.55
C PRO A 223 1.28 -3.74 -7.34
N MET A 224 2.17 -2.79 -7.12
CA MET A 224 3.05 -2.74 -5.97
C MET A 224 2.53 -1.73 -4.94
N LYS A 225 2.88 -1.94 -3.67
CA LYS A 225 2.71 -0.92 -2.64
C LYS A 225 3.51 0.32 -3.02
N ILE A 226 3.05 1.49 -2.57
CA ILE A 226 3.67 2.76 -2.94
C ILE A 226 5.14 2.79 -2.49
N LEU A 227 5.43 2.31 -1.28
CA LEU A 227 6.81 2.25 -0.78
C LEU A 227 7.67 1.24 -1.53
N ASP A 228 7.13 0.07 -1.88
CA ASP A 228 7.87 -0.94 -2.68
C ASP A 228 8.20 -0.39 -4.09
N ALA A 229 7.27 0.34 -4.70
CA ALA A 229 7.47 0.99 -6.00
C ALA A 229 8.53 2.10 -5.92
N TRP A 230 8.49 2.93 -4.87
CA TRP A 230 9.49 3.96 -4.58
C TRP A 230 10.88 3.35 -4.36
N GLU A 231 10.97 2.27 -3.60
CA GLU A 231 12.22 1.57 -3.33
C GLU A 231 12.82 0.96 -4.59
N TYR A 232 11.98 0.35 -5.42
CA TYR A 232 12.39 -0.19 -6.72
C TYR A 232 13.03 0.88 -7.60
N VAL A 233 12.40 2.05 -7.76
CA VAL A 233 12.95 3.11 -8.62
C VAL A 233 14.22 3.70 -8.01
N ASN A 234 14.26 3.91 -6.69
CA ASN A 234 15.46 4.39 -6.03
C ASN A 234 16.65 3.44 -6.20
N THR A 235 16.43 2.13 -6.08
CA THR A 235 17.49 1.14 -6.24
C THR A 235 17.92 1.01 -7.70
N THR A 236 16.97 1.08 -8.64
CA THR A 236 17.23 0.90 -10.07
C THR A 236 17.95 2.11 -10.67
N TYR A 237 17.59 3.32 -10.24
CA TYR A 237 18.08 4.57 -10.78
C TYR A 237 19.08 5.29 -9.86
N ASP A 238 19.36 4.73 -8.67
CA ASP A 238 20.28 5.29 -7.68
C ASP A 238 19.89 6.72 -7.26
N GLU A 239 18.59 6.98 -7.10
CA GLU A 239 18.07 8.32 -6.82
C GLU A 239 18.05 8.67 -5.32
N PRO A 240 18.24 9.95 -4.92
CA PRO A 240 18.17 10.39 -3.54
C PRO A 240 16.72 10.72 -3.11
N TRP A 241 15.74 10.02 -3.70
CA TRP A 241 14.33 10.19 -3.36
C TRP A 241 14.13 9.70 -1.93
N ALA A 242 13.45 10.49 -1.12
CA ALA A 242 12.99 10.14 0.20
C ALA A 242 11.46 10.17 0.29
N VAL A 243 10.96 9.54 1.34
CA VAL A 243 9.56 9.54 1.70
C VAL A 243 9.42 9.85 3.18
N VAL A 244 8.49 10.75 3.53
CA VAL A 244 8.03 10.99 4.89
C VAL A 244 6.63 10.44 5.00
N SER A 245 6.40 9.52 5.95
CA SER A 245 5.14 8.78 6.08
C SER A 245 4.91 8.30 7.51
N HIS A 246 3.68 7.92 7.82
CA HIS A 246 3.38 7.15 9.02
C HIS A 246 3.85 5.70 8.86
N ARG A 247 4.37 5.10 9.94
CA ARG A 247 4.81 3.70 9.93
C ARG A 247 3.66 2.74 9.60
N GLY A 248 2.41 3.08 9.92
CA GLY A 248 1.27 2.24 9.56
C GLY A 248 0.83 2.35 8.09
N ASN A 249 1.29 3.36 7.34
CA ASN A 249 0.98 3.53 5.91
C ASN A 249 1.94 2.75 4.99
N ILE A 250 2.84 1.93 5.56
CA ILE A 250 3.83 1.19 4.76
C ILE A 250 3.20 0.18 3.77
N ASP A 251 1.95 -0.22 4.04
CA ASP A 251 1.22 -1.21 3.26
C ASP A 251 0.26 -0.56 2.24
N ASP A 252 0.35 0.77 2.03
CA ASP A 252 -0.48 1.54 1.10
C ASP A 252 -0.26 1.17 -0.37
N TYR A 253 -1.35 1.15 -1.15
CA TYR A 253 -1.35 1.11 -2.61
C TYR A 253 -1.85 2.44 -3.19
N MET A 254 -1.51 2.73 -4.46
CA MET A 254 -2.07 3.90 -5.13
C MET A 254 -3.60 3.84 -5.21
N VAL A 255 -4.25 5.00 -5.07
CA VAL A 255 -5.70 5.12 -5.18
C VAL A 255 -6.18 4.59 -6.54
N GLY A 256 -7.24 3.77 -6.51
CA GLY A 256 -7.80 3.12 -7.70
C GLY A 256 -7.19 1.75 -8.00
N VAL A 257 -6.37 1.20 -7.11
CA VAL A 257 -5.72 -0.11 -7.27
C VAL A 257 -5.78 -0.91 -5.96
N GLU A 258 -6.14 -2.20 -6.05
CA GLU A 258 -6.19 -3.13 -4.90
C GLU A 258 -7.01 -2.56 -3.71
N SER A 259 -6.42 -2.52 -2.49
CA SER A 259 -7.02 -1.91 -1.31
C SER A 259 -6.93 -0.38 -1.29
N GLY A 260 -6.17 0.22 -2.21
CA GLY A 260 -5.87 1.65 -2.22
C GLY A 260 -4.98 2.06 -1.04
N LEU A 261 -5.09 3.33 -0.64
CA LEU A 261 -4.45 3.83 0.57
C LEU A 261 -5.11 3.18 1.79
N THR A 262 -4.33 2.85 2.81
CA THR A 262 -4.87 2.44 4.11
C THR A 262 -5.61 3.61 4.77
N GLN A 263 -6.05 3.46 6.01
CA GLN A 263 -6.74 4.53 6.71
C GLN A 263 -5.79 5.68 7.10
N ASP A 264 -6.25 6.93 7.00
CA ASP A 264 -5.58 8.11 7.55
C ASP A 264 -5.06 7.84 8.97
N ILE A 265 -3.74 7.79 9.13
CA ILE A 265 -3.10 7.78 10.45
C ILE A 265 -2.96 9.22 10.91
N LEU A 266 -3.46 9.50 12.12
CA LEU A 266 -3.44 10.82 12.72
C LEU A 266 -2.57 10.79 13.97
N GLY A 267 -1.43 11.46 13.92
CA GLY A 267 -0.48 11.48 15.02
C GLY A 267 0.81 12.16 14.63
N LEU A 268 1.73 12.32 15.59
CA LEU A 268 3.11 12.74 15.32
C LEU A 268 4.14 11.70 15.82
N ASP A 269 3.67 10.63 16.46
CA ASP A 269 4.51 9.73 17.27
C ASP A 269 5.08 8.55 16.44
N ASP A 270 4.58 8.34 15.22
CA ASP A 270 4.93 7.22 14.34
C ASP A 270 5.40 7.67 12.95
N ILE A 271 5.80 8.94 12.84
CA ILE A 271 6.32 9.50 11.59
C ILE A 271 7.75 9.04 11.37
N VAL A 272 7.98 8.50 10.17
CA VAL A 272 9.29 8.07 9.71
C VAL A 272 9.68 8.82 8.43
N ARG A 273 10.97 9.13 8.31
CA ARG A 273 11.58 9.44 7.02
C ARG A 273 12.41 8.25 6.57
N ILE A 274 12.18 7.80 5.34
CA ILE A 274 12.92 6.72 4.70
C ILE A 274 13.67 7.35 3.51
N SER A 275 14.98 7.14 3.45
CA SER A 275 15.83 7.60 2.34
C SER A 275 16.64 6.46 1.74
N SER A 276 16.92 6.53 0.45
CA SER A 276 17.77 5.57 -0.27
C SER A 276 19.22 5.59 0.22
N GLU A 277 19.70 6.72 0.74
CA GLU A 277 21.01 6.83 1.38
C GLU A 277 20.97 6.12 2.74
N GLY A 278 21.41 4.85 2.73
CA GLY A 278 21.57 4.02 3.93
C GLY A 278 20.38 3.15 4.31
N LEU A 279 19.24 3.24 3.60
CA LEU A 279 17.95 2.63 4.02
C LEU A 279 17.66 2.91 5.50
N GLU A 280 18.10 4.08 5.98
CA GLU A 280 17.95 4.46 7.37
C GLU A 280 16.53 5.00 7.56
N THR A 281 15.76 4.29 8.37
CA THR A 281 14.50 4.78 8.90
C THR A 281 14.81 5.74 10.05
N ILE A 282 14.61 7.04 9.82
CA ILE A 282 14.79 8.06 10.83
C ILE A 282 13.43 8.33 11.47
N GLU A 283 13.29 8.01 12.76
CA GLU A 283 12.12 8.38 13.54
C GLU A 283 12.11 9.89 13.74
N ILE A 284 11.05 10.55 13.25
CA ILE A 284 10.90 11.98 13.41
C ILE A 284 10.06 12.23 14.66
N LYS A 285 10.71 12.73 15.72
CA LYS A 285 10.00 13.26 16.89
C LYS A 285 9.66 14.72 16.65
N LEU A 286 8.39 15.02 16.38
CA LEU A 286 7.92 16.39 16.25
C LEU A 286 7.38 16.86 17.60
N GLU A 287 7.96 17.95 18.12
CA GLU A 287 7.42 18.63 19.31
C GLU A 287 5.95 19.04 19.07
N PRO A 288 5.06 18.82 20.07
CA PRO A 288 3.71 19.35 20.07
C PRO A 288 3.74 20.85 19.82
N ILE A 289 2.86 21.34 18.94
CA ILE A 289 2.71 22.79 18.78
C ILE A 289 1.88 23.28 19.95
N ASP A 290 2.50 24.04 20.87
CA ASP A 290 1.85 24.67 22.04
C ASP A 290 0.80 25.74 21.69
N GLN A 291 0.44 25.88 20.41
CA GLN A 291 -0.61 26.79 19.99
C GLN A 291 -1.94 26.05 19.92
N PRO A 292 -2.96 26.48 20.68
CA PRO A 292 -4.27 25.86 20.65
C PRO A 292 -4.79 25.86 19.22
N ILE A 293 -5.15 24.68 18.73
CA ILE A 293 -5.92 24.52 17.50
C ILE A 293 -7.18 25.38 17.71
N PRO A 294 -7.47 26.37 16.85
CA PRO A 294 -8.69 27.14 16.98
C PRO A 294 -9.86 26.14 16.95
N ALA A 295 -10.66 26.16 18.02
CA ALA A 295 -11.74 25.20 18.19
C ALA A 295 -12.63 25.18 16.94
N PRO A 296 -13.05 24.00 16.45
CA PRO A 296 -14.09 23.95 15.43
C PRO A 296 -15.30 24.73 15.94
N MET A 297 -15.84 25.62 15.10
CA MET A 297 -17.00 26.44 15.45
C MET A 297 -18.10 25.56 16.06
N PRO A 298 -18.75 26.00 17.15
CA PRO A 298 -19.74 25.18 17.83
C PRO A 298 -20.88 24.83 16.89
N ALA A 299 -21.18 23.53 16.80
CA ALA A 299 -22.36 23.03 16.13
C ALA A 299 -23.60 23.62 16.81
N VAL A 300 -24.51 24.16 16.01
CA VAL A 300 -25.80 24.69 16.46
C VAL A 300 -26.58 23.54 17.10
N GLU A 301 -26.74 23.58 18.42
CA GLU A 301 -27.52 22.59 19.18
C GLU A 301 -29.00 22.67 18.77
N ALA A 302 -29.54 21.55 18.27
CA ALA A 302 -30.98 21.35 18.17
C ALA A 302 -31.52 20.90 19.55
N PRO A 303 -32.72 21.35 19.96
CA PRO A 303 -33.26 21.07 21.28
C PRO A 303 -33.69 19.59 21.39
N ILE A 304 -33.11 18.87 22.34
CA ILE A 304 -33.47 17.49 22.66
C ILE A 304 -34.71 17.50 23.57
N SER A 305 -35.84 17.02 23.06
CA SER A 305 -37.03 16.74 23.85
C SER A 305 -36.84 15.48 24.70
N GLY A 306 -37.05 15.60 26.00
CA GLY A 306 -36.92 14.50 26.95
C GLY A 306 -37.93 13.36 26.72
N HIS A 307 -37.44 12.12 26.87
CA HIS A 307 -38.26 10.93 27.06
C HIS A 307 -37.77 10.14 28.29
N HIS A 308 -38.72 9.90 29.20
CA HIS A 308 -38.58 9.15 30.44
C HIS A 308 -37.97 7.76 30.23
N HIS A 309 -36.99 7.40 31.05
CA HIS A 309 -36.51 6.02 31.19
C HIS A 309 -37.22 5.33 32.35
N GLY A 310 -37.93 4.26 32.04
CA GLY A 310 -38.41 3.28 33.01
C GLY A 310 -37.26 2.37 33.45
N HIS A 311 -37.08 2.22 34.75
CA HIS A 311 -36.14 1.28 35.35
C HIS A 311 -36.62 -0.15 35.14
N HIS A 312 -36.05 -0.86 34.17
CA HIS A 312 -36.12 -2.32 34.11
C HIS A 312 -34.93 -2.90 34.90
N HIS A 313 -35.23 -3.61 35.97
CA HIS A 313 -34.28 -4.44 36.71
C HIS A 313 -33.84 -5.60 35.80
N HIS A 314 -32.69 -5.47 35.14
CA HIS A 314 -32.05 -6.58 34.45
C HIS A 314 -31.47 -7.53 35.49
N ALA A 315 -31.83 -8.81 35.38
CA ALA A 315 -31.25 -9.91 36.16
C ALA A 315 -29.72 -9.86 36.04
N ALA A 316 -29.01 -10.09 37.15
CA ALA A 316 -27.56 -10.11 37.19
C ALA A 316 -27.04 -11.12 36.18
N PHE A 317 -26.51 -10.62 35.06
CA PHE A 317 -25.84 -11.43 34.06
C PHE A 317 -24.50 -11.82 34.67
N GLU A 318 -24.37 -13.07 35.14
CA GLU A 318 -23.08 -13.61 35.55
C GLU A 318 -22.19 -13.67 34.31
N LEU A 319 -21.28 -12.71 34.20
CA LEU A 319 -20.25 -12.73 33.16
C LEU A 319 -19.41 -13.99 33.36
N PRO A 320 -19.09 -14.74 32.28
CA PRO A 320 -18.18 -15.87 32.39
C PRO A 320 -16.86 -15.40 33.02
N SER A 321 -16.29 -16.22 33.91
CA SER A 321 -15.01 -15.93 34.57
C SER A 321 -13.98 -15.51 33.52
N LEU A 322 -13.46 -14.30 33.66
CA LEU A 322 -12.49 -13.74 32.72
C LEU A 322 -11.09 -14.21 33.13
N TYR A 323 -10.30 -14.67 32.15
CA TYR A 323 -8.93 -15.09 32.37
C TYR A 323 -7.97 -14.20 31.57
N ASP A 324 -6.84 -13.83 32.16
CA ASP A 324 -5.66 -13.44 31.40
C ASP A 324 -5.02 -14.73 30.87
N VAL A 325 -5.05 -14.91 29.55
CA VAL A 325 -4.56 -16.14 28.90
C VAL A 325 -3.12 -15.94 28.48
N LYS A 326 -2.19 -16.67 29.10
CA LYS A 326 -0.79 -16.70 28.65
C LYS A 326 -0.65 -17.65 27.48
N VAL A 327 0.13 -17.23 26.50
CA VAL A 327 0.35 -17.97 25.27
C VAL A 327 1.82 -18.04 24.91
N GLN A 328 2.17 -19.04 24.10
CA GLN A 328 3.47 -19.15 23.46
C GLN A 328 3.28 -19.53 22.00
N HIS A 329 4.21 -19.13 21.13
CA HIS A 329 4.17 -19.57 19.74
C HIS A 329 4.27 -21.09 19.65
N GLN A 330 3.44 -21.67 18.78
CA GLN A 330 3.56 -23.08 18.44
C GLN A 330 4.91 -23.31 17.76
N ARG A 331 5.69 -24.25 18.29
CA ARG A 331 6.96 -24.64 17.68
C ARG A 331 6.69 -25.63 16.55
N LEU A 332 7.07 -25.26 15.33
CA LEU A 332 6.95 -26.11 14.16
C LEU A 332 8.34 -26.42 13.59
N ASP A 333 8.47 -27.62 13.03
CA ASP A 333 9.67 -28.02 12.30
C ASP A 333 9.65 -27.36 10.92
N VAL A 334 10.17 -26.13 10.86
CA VAL A 334 10.15 -25.27 9.66
C VAL A 334 10.87 -25.93 8.49
N GLU A 335 12.00 -26.61 8.73
CA GLU A 335 12.74 -27.29 7.66
C GLU A 335 11.91 -28.42 7.05
N ARG A 336 11.26 -29.22 7.88
CA ARG A 336 10.34 -30.27 7.41
C ARG A 336 9.14 -29.69 6.68
N LEU A 337 8.60 -28.55 7.14
CA LEU A 337 7.52 -27.86 6.43
C LEU A 337 7.96 -27.39 5.05
N ALA A 338 9.13 -26.75 4.95
CA ALA A 338 9.70 -26.34 3.68
C ALA A 338 9.87 -27.54 2.73
N GLN A 339 10.36 -28.68 3.22
CA GLN A 339 10.48 -29.92 2.43
C GLN A 339 9.13 -30.49 1.96
N ASN A 340 8.08 -30.37 2.78
CA ASN A 340 6.74 -30.87 2.43
C ASN A 340 6.01 -29.94 1.44
N LEU A 341 6.28 -28.64 1.51
CA LEU A 341 5.59 -27.61 0.73
C LEU A 341 6.26 -27.35 -0.62
N LEU A 342 7.59 -27.38 -0.67
CA LEU A 342 8.38 -27.00 -1.85
C LEU A 342 8.79 -28.25 -2.64
N LYS A 343 8.57 -28.23 -3.96
CA LYS A 343 8.82 -29.37 -4.86
C LYS A 343 10.29 -29.38 -5.31
N GLY A 344 11.23 -29.44 -4.38
CA GLY A 344 12.65 -29.45 -4.72
C GLY A 344 13.58 -29.21 -3.54
N ARG A 345 14.86 -28.96 -3.85
CA ARG A 345 15.83 -28.54 -2.83
C ARG A 345 15.49 -27.13 -2.41
N ALA A 346 14.92 -26.97 -1.22
CA ALA A 346 14.66 -25.67 -0.63
C ALA A 346 15.99 -24.90 -0.48
N ILE A 347 16.05 -23.70 -1.06
CA ILE A 347 17.15 -22.76 -0.88
C ILE A 347 16.71 -21.79 0.20
N LEU A 348 17.49 -21.69 1.29
CA LEU A 348 17.28 -20.70 2.32
C LEU A 348 17.97 -19.39 1.91
N THR A 349 17.19 -18.32 1.81
CA THR A 349 17.70 -16.95 1.69
C THR A 349 17.16 -16.11 2.84
N ARG A 350 17.89 -15.06 3.22
CA ARG A 350 17.37 -14.06 4.16
C ARG A 350 16.77 -12.93 3.35
N ASN A 351 15.51 -12.60 3.63
CA ASN A 351 14.91 -11.38 3.10
C ASN A 351 15.10 -10.27 4.15
N ASN A 352 15.99 -9.32 3.85
CA ASN A 352 16.30 -8.23 4.77
C ASN A 352 15.13 -7.25 4.96
N PHE A 353 14.14 -7.23 4.06
CA PHE A 353 13.02 -6.27 4.11
C PHE A 353 12.00 -6.58 5.20
N PHE A 354 11.75 -7.87 5.46
CA PHE A 354 10.74 -8.31 6.43
C PHE A 354 11.32 -9.07 7.62
N ASP A 355 12.66 -9.08 7.74
CA ASP A 355 13.43 -9.94 8.64
C ASP A 355 12.95 -11.40 8.63
N ALA A 356 12.54 -11.88 7.45
CA ALA A 356 11.99 -13.21 7.26
C ALA A 356 13.03 -14.16 6.65
N HIS A 357 13.01 -15.40 7.12
CA HIS A 357 13.67 -16.52 6.45
C HIS A 357 12.80 -17.00 5.30
N VAL A 358 13.37 -17.09 4.10
CA VAL A 358 12.66 -17.50 2.89
C VAL A 358 13.21 -18.82 2.39
N TYR A 359 12.35 -19.83 2.32
CA TYR A 359 12.63 -21.08 1.63
C TYR A 359 11.97 -21.04 0.25
N THR A 360 12.72 -21.32 -0.81
CA THR A 360 12.19 -21.29 -2.18
C THR A 360 12.68 -22.48 -3.01
N ASP A 361 11.83 -22.94 -3.94
CA ASP A 361 12.19 -23.86 -5.04
C ASP A 361 12.22 -23.16 -6.41
N GLY A 362 12.09 -21.81 -6.42
CA GLY A 362 11.99 -20.99 -7.63
C GLY A 362 10.57 -20.84 -8.20
N GLN A 363 9.61 -21.64 -7.73
CA GLN A 363 8.20 -21.56 -8.14
C GLN A 363 7.28 -21.18 -6.98
N SER A 364 7.64 -21.61 -5.77
CA SER A 364 6.89 -21.40 -4.54
C SER A 364 7.82 -20.88 -3.44
N ASN A 365 7.25 -20.14 -2.49
CA ASN A 365 7.99 -19.54 -1.39
C ASN A 365 7.33 -19.88 -0.05
N LEU A 366 8.15 -20.11 0.97
CA LEU A 366 7.73 -20.15 2.37
C LEU A 366 8.51 -19.08 3.13
N TYR A 367 7.82 -18.04 3.57
CA TYR A 367 8.33 -16.98 4.42
C TYR A 367 8.06 -17.33 5.88
N VAL A 368 9.08 -17.17 6.73
CA VAL A 368 9.01 -17.43 8.16
C VAL A 368 9.53 -16.21 8.91
N TYR A 369 8.65 -15.59 9.68
CA TYR A 369 8.90 -14.34 10.40
C TYR A 369 9.47 -14.62 11.80
N PRO A 370 10.11 -13.63 12.45
CA PRO A 370 10.61 -13.78 13.82
C PRO A 370 9.53 -14.14 14.85
N THR A 371 8.28 -13.76 14.59
CA THR A 371 7.10 -14.10 15.39
C THR A 371 6.62 -15.54 15.18
N GLU A 372 7.35 -16.36 14.42
CA GLU A 372 6.97 -17.71 13.98
C GLU A 372 5.74 -17.72 13.06
N ALA A 373 5.30 -16.55 12.58
CA ALA A 373 4.30 -16.49 11.53
C ALA A 373 4.89 -17.04 10.23
N MET A 374 4.05 -17.72 9.46
CA MET A 374 4.45 -18.33 8.20
C MET A 374 3.50 -17.94 7.08
N ILE A 375 4.07 -17.63 5.92
CA ILE A 375 3.33 -17.43 4.68
C ILE A 375 3.89 -18.40 3.64
N TYR A 376 3.04 -19.27 3.11
CA TYR A 376 3.33 -20.07 1.94
C TYR A 376 2.62 -19.48 0.73
N GLU A 377 3.38 -19.26 -0.34
CA GLU A 377 2.90 -18.86 -1.65
C GLU A 377 3.24 -19.95 -2.66
N GLY A 378 2.21 -20.63 -3.19
CA GLY A 378 2.35 -21.60 -4.25
C GLY A 378 2.31 -20.97 -5.65
N THR A 379 2.34 -21.84 -6.67
CA THR A 379 2.22 -21.43 -8.09
C THR A 379 0.89 -20.71 -8.36
N ARG A 380 0.96 -19.49 -8.92
CA ARG A 380 -0.16 -18.53 -9.05
C ARG A 380 -1.10 -18.74 -10.25
N ALA A 381 -1.18 -19.94 -10.82
CA ALA A 381 -2.09 -20.20 -11.94
C ALA A 381 -3.54 -20.33 -11.44
N ARG A 382 -4.24 -19.20 -11.28
CA ARG A 382 -5.66 -19.18 -10.88
C ARG A 382 -6.55 -19.54 -12.05
N THR A 383 -7.11 -20.73 -12.04
CA THR A 383 -8.15 -21.18 -12.97
C THR A 383 -9.49 -21.27 -12.25
N LYS A 384 -10.59 -21.34 -13.01
CA LYS A 384 -11.93 -21.56 -12.45
C LYS A 384 -11.93 -22.76 -11.52
N PHE A 385 -12.44 -22.57 -10.30
CA PHE A 385 -12.61 -23.65 -9.34
C PHE A 385 -13.82 -24.50 -9.73
N ASN A 386 -13.58 -25.79 -10.00
CA ASN A 386 -14.64 -26.70 -10.44
C ASN A 386 -15.30 -27.49 -9.30
N GLY A 387 -14.87 -27.29 -8.04
CA GLY A 387 -15.41 -27.96 -6.86
C GLY A 387 -16.50 -27.17 -6.12
N THR A 388 -17.02 -27.77 -5.06
CA THR A 388 -17.95 -27.12 -4.11
C THR A 388 -17.19 -26.45 -2.96
N GLN A 389 -17.86 -25.57 -2.22
CA GLN A 389 -17.34 -25.01 -0.97
C GLN A 389 -16.87 -26.10 0.00
N GLU A 390 -17.64 -27.17 0.18
CA GLU A 390 -17.30 -28.31 1.05
C GLU A 390 -16.00 -29.01 0.59
N SER A 391 -15.83 -29.21 -0.73
CA SER A 391 -14.61 -29.79 -1.28
C SER A 391 -13.39 -28.90 -1.05
N ALA A 392 -13.57 -27.57 -1.09
CA ALA A 392 -12.50 -26.62 -0.80
C ALA A 392 -12.10 -26.64 0.68
N VAL A 393 -13.08 -26.69 1.59
CA VAL A 393 -12.83 -26.86 3.04
C VAL A 393 -12.10 -28.17 3.32
N HIS A 394 -12.54 -29.28 2.71
CA HIS A 394 -11.87 -30.57 2.86
C HIS A 394 -10.41 -30.52 2.38
N THR A 395 -10.17 -29.90 1.21
CA THR A 395 -8.83 -29.72 0.64
C THR A 395 -7.95 -28.87 1.55
N ALA A 396 -8.48 -27.77 2.09
CA ALA A 396 -7.76 -26.92 3.04
C ALA A 396 -7.41 -27.67 4.34
N GLU A 397 -8.35 -28.43 4.90
CA GLU A 397 -8.11 -29.21 6.11
C GLU A 397 -7.06 -30.29 5.90
N GLU A 398 -7.16 -31.06 4.82
CA GLU A 398 -6.19 -32.09 4.48
C GLU A 398 -4.80 -31.48 4.32
N PHE A 399 -4.70 -30.36 3.61
CA PHE A 399 -3.45 -29.64 3.43
C PHE A 399 -2.84 -29.19 4.76
N VAL A 400 -3.62 -28.54 5.63
CA VAL A 400 -3.13 -28.08 6.94
C VAL A 400 -2.69 -29.26 7.81
N LYS A 401 -3.46 -30.37 7.81
CA LYS A 401 -3.16 -31.58 8.58
C LYS A 401 -1.88 -32.27 8.10
N THR A 402 -1.65 -32.35 6.80
CA THR A 402 -0.59 -33.19 6.21
C THR A 402 0.67 -32.41 5.82
N LYS A 403 0.54 -31.15 5.39
CA LYS A 403 1.62 -30.32 4.85
C LYS A 403 1.84 -29.02 5.63
N GLY A 404 0.77 -28.41 6.15
CA GLY A 404 0.79 -27.09 6.78
C GLY A 404 1.10 -27.07 8.28
N GLY A 405 1.74 -28.11 8.83
CA GLY A 405 2.17 -28.17 10.23
C GLY A 405 1.19 -28.79 11.21
N GLY A 406 0.14 -29.44 10.71
CA GLY A 406 -0.88 -30.11 11.53
C GLY A 406 -2.00 -29.17 11.95
N MET A 407 -3.21 -29.70 12.09
CA MET A 407 -4.36 -28.92 12.56
C MET A 407 -4.36 -28.86 14.10
N PRO A 408 -4.33 -27.67 14.71
CA PRO A 408 -4.47 -27.54 16.15
C PRO A 408 -5.82 -28.08 16.64
N SER A 409 -5.85 -28.74 17.80
CA SER A 409 -7.08 -29.40 18.31
C SER A 409 -8.20 -28.42 18.67
N ASN A 410 -7.85 -27.17 18.96
CA ASN A 410 -8.77 -26.09 19.26
C ASN A 410 -9.14 -25.25 18.03
N ALA A 411 -8.61 -25.56 16.85
CA ALA A 411 -9.01 -24.86 15.63
C ALA A 411 -10.48 -25.15 15.25
N TYR A 412 -11.13 -24.17 14.65
CA TYR A 412 -12.44 -24.31 14.03
C TYR A 412 -12.52 -23.45 12.76
N VAL A 413 -13.36 -23.84 11.81
CA VAL A 413 -13.61 -23.03 10.59
C VAL A 413 -14.42 -21.80 10.99
N ALA A 414 -13.81 -20.63 10.90
CA ALA A 414 -14.42 -19.36 11.25
C ALA A 414 -15.04 -18.65 10.03
N GLU A 415 -14.44 -18.81 8.85
CA GLU A 415 -14.90 -18.17 7.63
C GLU A 415 -14.63 -19.06 6.42
N VAL A 416 -15.57 -19.05 5.46
CA VAL A 416 -15.38 -19.58 4.12
C VAL A 416 -15.91 -18.55 3.12
N LYS A 417 -15.02 -17.98 2.30
CA LYS A 417 -15.34 -16.88 1.39
C LYS A 417 -14.96 -17.21 -0.05
N GLU A 418 -15.91 -17.07 -0.97
CA GLU A 418 -15.69 -17.22 -2.40
C GLU A 418 -14.81 -16.07 -2.93
N GLN A 419 -13.86 -16.39 -3.81
CA GLN A 419 -13.14 -15.41 -4.61
C GLN A 419 -13.54 -15.55 -6.08
N TYR A 420 -13.78 -14.41 -6.73
CA TYR A 420 -14.21 -14.35 -8.12
C TYR A 420 -13.12 -13.76 -9.01
N GLU A 421 -13.21 -14.05 -10.32
CA GLU A 421 -12.38 -13.43 -11.34
C GLU A 421 -12.58 -11.90 -11.38
N SER A 422 -11.48 -11.14 -11.43
CA SER A 422 -11.52 -9.68 -11.49
C SER A 422 -12.18 -9.22 -12.81
N GLY A 423 -13.08 -8.23 -12.73
CA GLY A 423 -13.77 -7.67 -13.90
C GLY A 423 -15.05 -8.40 -14.33
N ALA A 424 -15.46 -9.47 -13.63
CA ALA A 424 -16.72 -10.15 -13.92
C ALA A 424 -17.94 -9.38 -13.37
N VAL A 425 -18.88 -9.03 -14.26
CA VAL A 425 -20.21 -8.49 -13.93
C VAL A 425 -20.94 -9.49 -13.02
N GLU A 426 -21.66 -9.00 -11.99
CA GLU A 426 -22.28 -9.82 -10.92
C GLU A 426 -23.06 -11.04 -11.42
N THR A 427 -23.66 -10.96 -12.60
CA THR A 427 -24.52 -12.01 -13.16
C THR A 427 -23.75 -13.19 -13.76
N ASN A 428 -22.42 -13.14 -13.87
CA ASN A 428 -21.64 -14.22 -14.49
C ASN A 428 -20.27 -14.45 -13.84
N ARG A 429 -20.18 -14.30 -12.51
CA ARG A 429 -18.92 -14.47 -11.77
C ARG A 429 -18.53 -15.94 -11.67
N ASN A 430 -17.39 -16.30 -12.25
CA ASN A 430 -16.75 -17.59 -12.00
C ASN A 430 -16.01 -17.54 -10.66
N ILE A 431 -16.29 -18.50 -9.78
CA ILE A 431 -15.48 -18.72 -8.58
C ILE A 431 -14.13 -19.28 -9.02
N ILE A 432 -13.06 -18.59 -8.67
CA ILE A 432 -11.68 -18.98 -8.99
C ILE A 432 -10.98 -19.66 -7.81
N SER A 433 -11.41 -19.36 -6.58
CA SER A 433 -10.88 -19.97 -5.37
C SER A 433 -11.81 -19.75 -4.18
N TYR A 434 -11.55 -20.46 -3.08
CA TYR A 434 -12.14 -20.20 -1.77
C TYR A 434 -11.06 -19.79 -0.78
N THR A 435 -11.36 -18.83 0.08
CA THR A 435 -10.59 -18.51 1.29
C THR A 435 -11.22 -19.21 2.48
N ILE A 436 -10.47 -20.05 3.19
CA ILE A 436 -10.90 -20.74 4.40
C ILE A 436 -10.05 -20.19 5.54
N VAL A 437 -10.70 -19.69 6.61
CA VAL A 437 -10.01 -19.18 7.80
C VAL A 437 -10.36 -20.06 8.99
N TYR A 438 -9.33 -20.64 9.61
CA TYR A 438 -9.43 -21.32 10.89
C TYR A 438 -8.97 -20.36 11.99
N LYS A 439 -9.76 -20.26 13.07
CA LYS A 439 -9.40 -19.46 14.25
C LYS A 439 -9.27 -20.33 15.48
N ASN A 440 -8.53 -19.81 16.44
CA ASN A 440 -8.36 -20.41 17.76
C ASN A 440 -9.57 -20.08 18.65
N ARG A 441 -9.86 -20.96 19.61
CA ARG A 441 -10.80 -20.69 20.71
C ARG A 441 -10.18 -21.18 22.01
N VAL A 442 -10.41 -20.40 23.06
CA VAL A 442 -10.06 -20.77 24.43
C VAL A 442 -11.37 -21.06 25.13
N GLU A 443 -11.65 -22.35 25.36
CA GLU A 443 -12.96 -22.85 25.78
C GLU A 443 -14.04 -22.53 24.72
N SER A 444 -14.98 -21.65 25.05
CA SER A 444 -16.05 -21.18 24.16
C SER A 444 -15.81 -19.78 23.59
N VAL A 445 -14.76 -19.08 24.04
CA VAL A 445 -14.46 -17.71 23.60
C VAL A 445 -13.48 -17.74 22.43
N PRO A 446 -13.82 -17.15 21.28
CA PRO A 446 -12.93 -17.12 20.12
C PRO A 446 -11.73 -16.20 20.37
N VAL A 447 -10.59 -16.57 19.79
CA VAL A 447 -9.44 -15.67 19.65
C VAL A 447 -9.61 -14.90 18.35
N ASP A 448 -9.58 -13.57 18.41
CA ASP A 448 -9.78 -12.70 17.25
C ASP A 448 -8.92 -11.44 17.36
N GLY A 449 -8.67 -10.74 16.25
CA GLY A 449 -7.82 -9.55 16.24
C GLY A 449 -7.21 -9.29 14.87
N ASN A 450 -6.01 -8.69 14.86
CA ASN A 450 -5.34 -8.21 13.64
C ASN A 450 -4.59 -9.33 12.91
N TYR A 451 -5.29 -10.43 12.59
CA TYR A 451 -4.78 -11.60 11.87
C TYR A 451 -3.76 -12.49 12.62
N GLY A 452 -3.40 -12.22 13.88
CA GLY A 452 -2.28 -12.92 14.52
C GLY A 452 -2.54 -14.30 15.14
N ASP A 453 -3.75 -14.84 15.16
CA ASP A 453 -4.01 -16.21 15.67
C ASP A 453 -4.99 -16.95 14.75
N SER A 454 -4.51 -17.25 13.54
CA SER A 454 -5.32 -17.91 12.52
C SER A 454 -4.47 -18.74 11.55
N ILE A 455 -5.15 -19.70 10.91
CA ILE A 455 -4.65 -20.37 9.71
C ILE A 455 -5.59 -19.96 8.58
N LYS A 456 -5.07 -19.25 7.59
CA LYS A 456 -5.84 -18.82 6.41
C LYS A 456 -5.31 -19.55 5.19
N VAL A 457 -6.18 -20.22 4.45
CA VAL A 457 -5.84 -21.02 3.29
C VAL A 457 -6.63 -20.52 2.08
N ILE A 458 -5.99 -20.38 0.93
CA ILE A 458 -6.68 -20.16 -0.34
C ILE A 458 -6.56 -21.44 -1.17
N VAL A 459 -7.71 -21.99 -1.56
CA VAL A 459 -7.82 -23.21 -2.36
C VAL A 459 -8.36 -22.86 -3.73
N ASP A 460 -7.62 -23.21 -4.77
CA ASP A 460 -8.04 -23.14 -6.17
C ASP A 460 -8.07 -24.55 -6.80
N ASN A 461 -8.30 -24.61 -8.11
CA ASN A 461 -8.48 -25.88 -8.81
C ASN A 461 -7.20 -26.75 -8.83
N ASN A 462 -6.04 -26.18 -8.52
CA ASN A 462 -4.76 -26.87 -8.43
C ASN A 462 -4.38 -27.24 -6.98
N GLY A 463 -5.24 -26.94 -6.00
CA GLY A 463 -5.01 -27.20 -4.58
C GLY A 463 -4.80 -25.91 -3.79
N VAL A 464 -3.93 -25.95 -2.78
CA VAL A 464 -3.63 -24.76 -1.95
C VAL A 464 -2.57 -23.90 -2.62
N SER A 465 -2.96 -22.68 -3.01
CA SER A 465 -2.05 -21.68 -3.59
C SER A 465 -1.53 -20.66 -2.58
N TYR A 466 -2.17 -20.56 -1.41
CA TYR A 466 -1.70 -19.69 -0.33
C TYR A 466 -2.03 -20.28 1.03
N MET A 467 -1.11 -20.14 1.98
CA MET A 467 -1.39 -20.35 3.40
C MET A 467 -0.72 -19.26 4.23
N PHE A 468 -1.46 -18.61 5.12
CA PHE A 468 -0.92 -17.90 6.26
C PHE A 468 -1.17 -18.73 7.52
N ARG A 469 -0.18 -18.80 8.41
CA ARG A 469 -0.30 -19.46 9.71
C ARG A 469 0.43 -18.65 10.77
N LEU A 470 -0.30 -18.26 11.80
CA LEU A 470 0.26 -17.92 13.10
C LEU A 470 -0.64 -18.56 14.15
N TRP A 471 -0.04 -19.34 15.06
CA TRP A 471 -0.80 -20.05 16.08
C TRP A 471 -0.06 -20.01 17.40
N ARG A 472 -0.72 -19.49 18.43
CA ARG A 472 -0.20 -19.47 19.79
C ARG A 472 -0.96 -20.47 20.66
N GLU A 473 -0.20 -21.30 21.35
CA GLU A 473 -0.71 -22.31 22.28
C GLU A 473 -0.94 -21.68 23.65
N VAL A 474 -2.09 -21.98 24.25
CA VAL A 474 -2.39 -21.55 25.63
C VAL A 474 -1.52 -22.34 26.60
N THR A 475 -0.68 -21.62 27.34
CA THR A 475 0.23 -22.22 28.33
C THR A 475 -0.37 -22.19 29.73
N SER A 476 -1.10 -21.12 30.07
CA SER A 476 -1.82 -21.02 31.32
C SER A 476 -2.98 -20.02 31.22
N LYS A 477 -3.89 -20.11 32.19
CA LYS A 477 -4.99 -19.17 32.39
C LYS A 477 -4.89 -18.64 33.81
N GLU A 478 -4.92 -17.33 33.97
CA GLU A 478 -4.92 -16.67 35.27
C GLU A 478 -6.25 -15.94 35.42
N GLU A 479 -7.03 -16.29 36.44
CA GLU A 479 -8.31 -15.60 36.68
C GLU A 479 -8.04 -14.10 36.91
N ILE A 480 -8.83 -13.24 36.27
CA ILE A 480 -8.68 -11.80 36.43
C ILE A 480 -9.24 -11.41 37.79
N ILE A 481 -8.34 -11.26 38.76
CA ILE A 481 -8.66 -10.72 40.09
C ILE A 481 -8.53 -9.19 40.00
N GLY A 482 -9.65 -8.44 40.10
CA GLY A 482 -9.60 -6.98 40.01
C GLY A 482 -10.94 -6.27 39.88
N ALA A 483 -10.88 -5.04 39.35
CA ALA A 483 -12.04 -4.20 39.06
C ALA A 483 -13.03 -4.92 38.12
N PRO A 484 -14.34 -4.63 38.23
CA PRO A 484 -15.33 -5.23 37.34
C PRO A 484 -14.97 -4.93 35.88
N PRO A 485 -15.14 -5.89 34.97
CA PRO A 485 -14.88 -5.66 33.56
C PRO A 485 -15.79 -4.55 33.02
N VAL A 486 -15.29 -3.87 31.98
CA VAL A 486 -16.05 -2.91 31.20
C VAL A 486 -17.32 -3.57 30.67
N HIS A 487 -18.46 -2.94 30.96
CA HIS A 487 -19.76 -3.42 30.52
C HIS A 487 -19.90 -3.30 28.99
N GLU A 488 -20.68 -4.18 28.36
CA GLU A 488 -20.86 -4.21 26.90
C GLU A 488 -21.30 -2.86 26.30
N LEU A 489 -22.19 -2.14 26.98
CA LEU A 489 -22.68 -0.81 26.55
C LEU A 489 -21.56 0.24 26.60
N ASP A 490 -20.69 0.19 27.60
CA ASP A 490 -19.56 1.11 27.72
C ASP A 490 -18.51 0.79 26.64
N ALA A 491 -18.23 -0.49 26.41
CA ALA A 491 -17.33 -0.92 25.33
C ALA A 491 -17.82 -0.48 23.96
N ARG A 492 -19.13 -0.62 23.69
CA ARG A 492 -19.76 -0.11 22.47
C ARG A 492 -19.58 1.40 22.34
N LYS A 493 -19.86 2.16 23.40
CA LYS A 493 -19.74 3.63 23.39
C LYS A 493 -18.29 4.06 23.12
N ILE A 494 -17.33 3.41 23.77
CA ILE A 494 -15.89 3.64 23.55
C ILE A 494 -15.53 3.35 22.08
N ALA A 495 -16.03 2.25 21.50
CA ALA A 495 -15.79 1.91 20.11
C ALA A 495 -16.43 2.91 19.14
N GLU A 496 -17.65 3.38 19.40
CA GLU A 496 -18.33 4.40 18.58
C GLU A 496 -17.60 5.75 18.63
N GLU A 497 -17.19 6.21 19.83
CA GLU A 497 -16.40 7.43 20.00
C GLU A 497 -15.06 7.33 19.27
N PHE A 498 -14.39 6.18 19.39
CA PHE A 498 -13.15 5.90 18.67
C PHE A 498 -13.37 5.89 17.16
N PHE A 499 -14.44 5.25 16.67
CA PHE A 499 -14.78 5.22 15.25
C PHE A 499 -15.04 6.62 14.71
N ILE A 500 -15.91 7.40 15.35
CA ILE A 500 -16.26 8.77 14.92
C ILE A 500 -15.00 9.65 14.88
N LYS A 501 -14.17 9.55 15.92
CA LYS A 501 -12.93 10.33 16.03
C LYS A 501 -11.94 10.01 14.91
N ASN A 502 -11.75 8.72 14.57
CA ASN A 502 -10.72 8.30 13.62
C ASN A 502 -11.20 8.24 12.16
N MET A 503 -12.49 8.00 11.94
CA MET A 503 -13.07 7.89 10.59
C MET A 503 -13.53 9.24 10.01
N LYS A 504 -13.61 10.29 10.84
CA LYS A 504 -14.11 11.62 10.46
C LYS A 504 -15.46 11.57 9.70
N THR A 505 -16.28 10.54 9.94
CA THR A 505 -17.56 10.39 9.24
C THR A 505 -18.59 11.32 9.83
N LEU A 506 -19.30 12.07 8.96
CA LEU A 506 -20.44 12.90 9.38
C LEU A 506 -21.66 12.08 9.77
N SER A 507 -21.75 10.83 9.28
CA SER A 507 -22.82 9.91 9.63
C SER A 507 -22.43 9.06 10.84
N PRO A 508 -23.37 8.80 11.78
CA PRO A 508 -23.15 7.85 12.85
C PRO A 508 -22.76 6.48 12.30
N PRO A 509 -21.80 5.76 12.91
CA PRO A 509 -21.48 4.40 12.51
C PRO A 509 -22.70 3.49 12.65
N LYS A 510 -22.87 2.55 11.71
CA LYS A 510 -23.88 1.52 11.81
C LYS A 510 -23.36 0.42 12.73
N TYR A 511 -23.99 0.24 13.88
CA TYR A 511 -23.68 -0.89 14.75
C TYR A 511 -24.17 -2.21 14.15
N GLU A 512 -23.30 -3.23 14.12
CA GLU A 512 -23.59 -4.52 13.49
C GLU A 512 -23.46 -5.69 14.46
N ASP A 513 -22.39 -5.76 15.27
CA ASP A 513 -22.15 -6.88 16.19
C ASP A 513 -21.35 -6.45 17.43
N LEU A 514 -21.54 -7.18 18.53
CA LEU A 514 -20.70 -7.09 19.74
C LEU A 514 -20.55 -8.49 20.34
N LYS A 515 -19.29 -8.89 20.55
CA LYS A 515 -18.98 -10.16 21.20
C LYS A 515 -17.69 -10.10 21.98
N GLN A 516 -17.60 -10.94 23.00
CA GLN A 516 -16.38 -11.12 23.76
C GLN A 516 -15.40 -12.02 22.98
N VAL A 517 -14.13 -11.63 22.97
CA VAL A 517 -13.04 -12.35 22.31
C VAL A 517 -11.79 -12.32 23.18
N TYR A 518 -10.84 -13.20 22.89
CA TYR A 518 -9.44 -13.01 23.29
C TYR A 518 -8.70 -12.29 22.18
N TRP A 519 -8.15 -11.11 22.46
CA TRP A 519 -7.52 -10.28 21.44
C TRP A 519 -6.14 -10.78 21.05
N SER A 520 -5.94 -11.05 19.76
CA SER A 520 -4.64 -11.32 19.17
C SER A 520 -4.10 -10.09 18.44
N ALA A 521 -2.88 -9.68 18.80
CA ALA A 521 -2.08 -8.71 18.09
C ALA A 521 -1.75 -9.16 16.66
N SER A 522 -1.14 -8.27 15.87
CA SER A 522 -0.70 -8.60 14.52
C SER A 522 0.43 -9.64 14.49
N PHE A 523 0.64 -10.28 13.33
CA PHE A 523 1.77 -11.20 13.17
C PHE A 523 3.14 -10.49 13.20
N LYS A 524 3.17 -9.14 13.19
CA LYS A 524 4.39 -8.34 13.32
C LYS A 524 4.78 -8.12 14.80
N GLU A 525 3.90 -8.48 15.74
CA GLU A 525 4.09 -8.22 17.17
C GLU A 525 4.21 -9.53 17.95
N PHE A 526 5.22 -9.58 18.82
CA PHE A 526 5.31 -10.63 19.82
C PHE A 526 4.27 -10.40 20.90
N GLN A 527 3.50 -11.43 21.20
CA GLN A 527 2.46 -11.40 22.21
C GLN A 527 2.55 -12.67 23.07
N ASP A 528 2.71 -12.49 24.38
CA ASP A 528 2.78 -13.56 25.38
C ASP A 528 1.47 -13.73 26.17
N LYS A 529 0.50 -12.83 25.93
CA LYS A 529 -0.82 -12.84 26.57
C LYS A 529 -1.91 -12.42 25.61
N LEU A 530 -3.04 -13.12 25.61
CA LEU A 530 -4.26 -12.72 24.93
C LEU A 530 -5.20 -12.05 25.93
N PRO A 531 -5.27 -10.71 26.00
CA PRO A 531 -6.22 -10.04 26.88
C PRO A 531 -7.65 -10.29 26.40
N VAL A 532 -8.58 -10.38 27.35
CA VAL A 532 -10.01 -10.41 27.00
C VAL A 532 -10.46 -9.03 26.51
N ALA A 533 -11.22 -9.03 25.42
CA ALA A 533 -11.69 -7.82 24.77
C ALA A 533 -13.14 -7.96 24.29
N TRP A 534 -13.78 -6.82 24.09
CA TRP A 534 -15.00 -6.68 23.32
C TRP A 534 -14.66 -6.37 21.88
N LYS A 535 -15.07 -7.23 20.97
CA LYS A 535 -15.06 -6.97 19.53
C LYS A 535 -16.37 -6.29 19.16
N VAL A 536 -16.30 -5.04 18.72
CA VAL A 536 -17.45 -4.23 18.28
C VAL A 536 -17.34 -3.99 16.78
N THR A 537 -18.30 -4.46 16.00
CA THR A 537 -18.33 -4.27 14.55
C THR A 537 -19.21 -3.06 14.21
N LEU A 538 -18.58 -2.04 13.61
CA LEU A 538 -19.19 -0.78 13.21
C LEU A 538 -18.96 -0.53 11.71
N SER A 539 -20.03 -0.45 10.93
CA SER A 539 -19.99 -0.23 9.48
C SER A 539 -19.00 -1.16 8.75
N GLY A 540 -19.01 -2.45 9.10
CA GLY A 540 -18.10 -3.46 8.54
C GLY A 540 -16.67 -3.45 9.11
N LYS A 541 -16.34 -2.55 10.04
CA LYS A 541 -15.02 -2.49 10.70
C LYS A 541 -15.06 -3.05 12.10
N ASP A 542 -14.04 -3.81 12.47
CA ASP A 542 -13.91 -4.38 13.81
C ASP A 542 -13.04 -3.49 14.71
N ILE A 543 -13.56 -3.11 15.87
CA ILE A 543 -12.83 -2.38 16.92
C ILE A 543 -12.77 -3.26 18.16
N PHE A 544 -11.58 -3.41 18.73
CA PHE A 544 -11.35 -4.23 19.91
C PHE A 544 -11.13 -3.35 21.13
N VAL A 545 -11.99 -3.46 22.14
CA VAL A 545 -11.91 -2.71 23.40
C VAL A 545 -11.51 -3.68 24.51
N ASP A 546 -10.37 -3.44 25.15
CA ASP A 546 -9.90 -4.19 26.31
C ASP A 546 -10.97 -4.23 27.40
N ALA A 547 -11.43 -5.43 27.74
CA ALA A 547 -12.55 -5.58 28.66
C ALA A 547 -12.18 -5.26 30.12
N LYS A 548 -10.90 -5.10 30.45
CA LYS A 548 -10.42 -4.76 31.79
C LYS A 548 -10.21 -3.25 31.96
N THR A 549 -9.73 -2.59 30.92
CA THR A 549 -9.25 -1.20 30.98
C THR A 549 -10.09 -0.22 30.17
N GLY A 550 -10.92 -0.70 29.25
CA GLY A 550 -11.69 0.14 28.33
C GLY A 550 -10.83 0.79 27.26
N ARG A 551 -9.56 0.39 27.12
CA ARG A 551 -8.67 0.91 26.08
C ARG A 551 -8.95 0.21 24.76
N VAL A 552 -8.93 0.95 23.67
CA VAL A 552 -8.98 0.34 22.33
C VAL A 552 -7.62 -0.32 22.04
N LEU A 553 -7.63 -1.62 21.76
CA LEU A 553 -6.46 -2.47 21.52
C LEU A 553 -6.03 -2.50 20.05
N SER A 554 -6.98 -2.39 19.14
CA SER A 554 -6.71 -2.35 17.71
C SER A 554 -6.57 -0.91 17.25
N GLN A 555 -5.46 -0.57 16.60
CA GLN A 555 -5.52 0.47 15.57
C GLN A 555 -6.44 -0.05 14.46
N ILE A 556 -7.31 0.79 13.87
CA ILE A 556 -8.11 0.33 12.73
C ILE A 556 -7.11 0.05 11.61
N ILE A 557 -6.89 -1.22 11.32
CA ILE A 557 -6.13 -1.68 10.18
C ILE A 557 -7.19 -2.02 9.13
N GLU A 558 -7.29 -1.21 8.07
CA GLU A 558 -8.09 -1.55 6.88
C GLU A 558 -7.31 -2.47 5.95
#